data_AF-A0A936D4C8-F1
#
_entry.id   AF-A0A936D4C8-F1
#
_cell.length_a   1.000
_cell.length_b   1.000
_cell.length_c   1.000
_cell.angle_alpha   90.00
_cell.angle_beta   90.00
_cell.angle_gamma   90.00
#
_symmetry.space_group_name_H-M   'P 1'
#
loop_
_entity.id
_entity.type
_entity.pdbx_description
1 polymer ?
#
loop_
_entity_poly.entity_id
_entity_poly.type
_entity_poly.pdbx_seq_one_letter_code
_entity_poly.pdbx_strand_id
1 'polypeptide(L)'
;MATKKPASKKPAPKTPSPAKPKSKAKAAAKAAPRSTARAVNLAPLSPADEEKLLTYPSTYDKLPDQSVPRIVSMAREVLSAARQAIDTLEESTRVERKDLDKLETDLDWLQRAEAQWSKSRDARVDPKDVAEGESLKADALAALDYWLEGDEDVETRVSKIREGTGIADLADDLEKLAALLEEHTSSLKKADLVTNAPARMRTLAQRMLDSLTGKKADVRAKTLLSLRNRAFWALGARLDTICSAGRYAFRKEPRKAKLFASVATRKRVAKGGRAAKEPVKLVPTEKT
;
A
#
# COMPACT_ATOMS: atom_id res chain seq x y z
N MET A 1 -64.22 -66.72 -21.78
CA MET A 1 -65.00 -65.69 -22.51
C MET A 1 -64.88 -64.36 -21.78
N ALA A 2 -64.67 -63.29 -22.56
CA ALA A 2 -64.77 -61.85 -22.24
C ALA A 2 -63.78 -61.20 -21.23
N THR A 3 -62.78 -60.55 -21.85
CA THR A 3 -62.02 -59.31 -21.51
C THR A 3 -62.77 -58.30 -20.61
N LYS A 4 -62.16 -57.44 -19.78
CA LYS A 4 -61.17 -56.37 -20.12
C LYS A 4 -60.73 -55.66 -18.81
N LYS A 5 -59.46 -55.21 -18.75
CA LYS A 5 -58.79 -54.47 -17.66
C LYS A 5 -58.55 -52.99 -18.10
N PRO A 6 -57.94 -52.09 -17.31
CA PRO A 6 -58.48 -51.24 -16.23
C PRO A 6 -58.30 -49.72 -16.47
N ALA A 7 -58.72 -48.85 -15.55
CA ALA A 7 -58.21 -47.47 -15.44
C ALA A 7 -58.03 -46.98 -13.99
N SER A 8 -56.76 -46.73 -13.67
CA SER A 8 -56.11 -45.74 -12.78
C SER A 8 -56.85 -45.05 -11.61
N LYS A 9 -56.29 -45.29 -10.41
CA LYS A 9 -56.44 -44.54 -9.15
C LYS A 9 -55.78 -43.16 -9.19
N LYS A 10 -56.42 -42.17 -8.55
CA LYS A 10 -55.81 -40.88 -8.15
C LYS A 10 -56.24 -40.58 -6.70
N PRO A 11 -55.34 -40.45 -5.71
CA PRO A 11 -55.73 -40.04 -4.36
C PRO A 11 -55.34 -38.60 -4.03
N ALA A 12 -56.35 -37.90 -3.52
CA ALA A 12 -56.43 -36.95 -2.39
C ALA A 12 -55.45 -35.74 -2.23
N PRO A 13 -55.97 -34.58 -1.77
CA PRO A 13 -55.23 -33.32 -1.68
C PRO A 13 -54.48 -33.18 -0.36
N LYS A 14 -53.28 -32.59 -0.40
CA LYS A 14 -52.51 -32.19 0.78
C LYS A 14 -52.80 -30.73 1.14
N THR A 15 -53.05 -30.52 2.42
CA THR A 15 -53.25 -29.25 3.12
C THR A 15 -52.09 -28.26 2.97
N PRO A 16 -52.35 -26.94 2.94
CA PRO A 16 -51.33 -25.92 2.82
C PRO A 16 -50.61 -25.64 4.16
N SER A 17 -49.30 -25.50 4.05
CA SER A 17 -48.35 -25.18 5.13
C SER A 17 -48.32 -23.67 5.40
N PRO A 18 -48.32 -23.20 6.67
CA PRO A 18 -48.23 -21.77 6.96
C PRO A 18 -46.78 -21.26 6.91
N ALA A 19 -46.60 -20.29 6.00
CA ALA A 19 -45.64 -19.18 5.96
C ALA A 19 -44.34 -19.19 6.78
N LYS A 20 -43.23 -19.04 6.05
CA LYS A 20 -41.91 -18.55 6.49
C LYS A 20 -41.98 -17.18 7.20
N PRO A 21 -41.27 -16.98 8.32
CA PRO A 21 -40.69 -15.69 8.66
C PRO A 21 -39.29 -15.52 8.04
N LYS A 22 -39.05 -14.31 7.54
CA LYS A 22 -37.87 -13.84 6.82
C LYS A 22 -36.62 -13.74 7.72
N SER A 23 -35.49 -14.15 7.14
CA SER A 23 -34.12 -13.63 7.32
C SER A 23 -33.75 -12.96 8.65
N LYS A 24 -33.03 -13.69 9.51
CA LYS A 24 -32.07 -13.07 10.43
C LYS A 24 -30.72 -12.94 9.73
N ALA A 25 -30.22 -11.71 9.77
CA ALA A 25 -28.97 -11.26 9.20
C ALA A 25 -27.80 -12.15 9.59
N LYS A 26 -27.06 -12.59 8.57
CA LYS A 26 -25.74 -13.19 8.72
C LYS A 26 -24.82 -12.06 9.16
N ALA A 27 -24.41 -12.10 10.42
CA ALA A 27 -23.39 -11.21 10.98
C ALA A 27 -22.16 -11.26 10.06
N ALA A 28 -21.93 -10.16 9.33
CA ALA A 28 -20.70 -9.95 8.62
C ALA A 28 -19.61 -9.85 9.68
N ALA A 29 -18.74 -10.85 9.70
CA ALA A 29 -17.49 -10.82 10.45
C ALA A 29 -16.79 -9.50 10.10
N LYS A 30 -16.64 -8.62 11.08
CA LYS A 30 -15.77 -7.45 11.02
C LYS A 30 -14.40 -7.97 10.59
N ALA A 31 -14.06 -7.75 9.32
CA ALA A 31 -12.71 -7.95 8.83
C ALA A 31 -11.82 -7.02 9.64
N ALA A 32 -10.92 -7.61 10.43
CA ALA A 32 -9.88 -6.86 11.11
C ALA A 32 -9.13 -5.99 10.09
N PRO A 33 -8.84 -4.72 10.40
CA PRO A 33 -8.07 -3.88 9.50
C PRO A 33 -6.71 -4.55 9.27
N ARG A 34 -6.41 -4.81 8.00
CA ARG A 34 -5.10 -5.29 7.56
C ARG A 34 -4.09 -4.18 7.80
N SER A 35 -3.44 -4.20 8.96
CA SER A 35 -2.33 -3.32 9.30
C SER A 35 -1.14 -3.59 8.36
N THR A 36 -1.00 -2.81 7.29
CA THR A 36 0.23 -2.78 6.48
C THR A 36 1.14 -1.67 6.95
N ALA A 37 1.73 -1.83 8.14
CA ALA A 37 3.01 -1.23 8.54
C ALA A 37 3.30 -1.60 10.00
N ARG A 38 3.59 -2.88 10.24
CA ARG A 38 4.40 -3.19 11.43
C ARG A 38 5.76 -2.59 11.12
N ALA A 39 6.13 -1.50 11.78
CA ALA A 39 7.50 -1.04 11.86
C ALA A 39 8.30 -2.21 12.45
N VAL A 40 8.82 -3.08 11.58
CA VAL A 40 9.73 -4.14 11.98
C VAL A 40 10.95 -3.39 12.49
N ASN A 41 11.30 -3.58 13.77
CA ASN A 41 12.60 -3.16 14.30
C ASN A 41 13.67 -3.97 13.56
N LEU A 42 13.95 -3.59 12.32
CA LEU A 42 15.01 -4.14 11.50
C LEU A 42 16.32 -3.69 12.14
N ALA A 43 17.21 -4.65 12.37
CA ALA A 43 18.57 -4.33 12.79
C ALA A 43 19.21 -3.37 11.77
N PRO A 44 20.06 -2.44 12.22
CA PRO A 44 20.82 -1.59 11.31
C PRO A 44 21.66 -2.43 10.34
N LEU A 45 22.01 -1.87 9.17
CA LEU A 45 23.03 -2.44 8.31
C LEU A 45 24.33 -2.63 9.09
N SER A 46 25.00 -3.77 8.88
CA SER A 46 26.33 -3.98 9.46
C SER A 46 27.37 -3.15 8.71
N PRO A 47 28.53 -2.81 9.33
CA PRO A 47 29.60 -2.10 8.64
C PRO A 47 30.06 -2.78 7.34
N ALA A 48 30.08 -4.12 7.32
CA ALA A 48 30.43 -4.90 6.14
C ALA A 48 29.38 -4.78 5.02
N ASP A 49 28.10 -4.67 5.37
CA ASP A 49 27.04 -4.45 4.37
C ASP A 49 27.10 -3.02 3.82
N GLU A 50 27.40 -2.03 4.68
CA GLU A 50 27.61 -0.64 4.24
C GLU A 50 28.77 -0.54 3.25
N GLU A 51 29.91 -1.18 3.57
CA GLU A 51 31.07 -1.21 2.69
C GLU A 51 30.73 -1.86 1.33
N LYS A 52 30.05 -3.01 1.34
CA LYS A 52 29.57 -3.65 0.11
C LYS A 52 28.67 -2.73 -0.70
N LEU A 53 27.71 -2.05 -0.07
CA LEU A 53 26.81 -1.12 -0.76
C LEU A 53 27.57 0.06 -1.39
N LEU A 54 28.62 0.54 -0.73
CA LEU A 54 29.50 1.60 -1.24
C LEU A 54 30.36 1.14 -2.44
N THR A 55 30.57 -0.16 -2.63
CA THR A 55 31.26 -0.69 -3.82
C THR A 55 30.41 -0.66 -5.09
N TYR A 56 29.08 -0.53 -4.99
CA TYR A 56 28.24 -0.38 -6.18
C TYR A 56 28.61 0.88 -6.99
N PRO A 57 28.29 0.93 -8.30
CA PRO A 57 28.59 2.09 -9.13
C PRO A 57 28.01 3.39 -8.55
N SER A 58 28.74 4.49 -8.70
CA SER A 58 28.25 5.83 -8.29
C SER A 58 26.96 6.23 -8.99
N THR A 59 26.64 5.64 -10.15
CA THR A 59 25.36 5.82 -10.84
C THR A 59 24.16 5.35 -10.03
N TYR A 60 24.36 4.48 -9.02
CA TYR A 60 23.33 4.01 -8.10
C TYR A 60 23.09 4.96 -6.92
N ASP A 61 23.81 6.09 -6.83
CA ASP A 61 23.57 7.11 -5.81
C ASP A 61 22.38 8.04 -6.16
N LYS A 62 21.72 7.80 -7.29
CA LYS A 62 20.56 8.57 -7.74
C LYS A 62 19.32 8.26 -6.90
N LEU A 63 18.46 9.25 -6.72
CA LEU A 63 17.18 9.06 -6.04
C LEU A 63 16.34 7.96 -6.73
N PRO A 64 15.64 7.12 -5.95
CA PRO A 64 14.71 6.13 -6.48
C PRO A 64 13.67 6.74 -7.44
N ASP A 65 13.38 6.05 -8.54
CA ASP A 65 12.39 6.45 -9.55
C ASP A 65 10.96 5.94 -9.25
N GLN A 66 10.80 5.29 -8.09
CA GLN A 66 9.55 4.79 -7.54
C GLN A 66 9.68 4.63 -6.01
N SER A 67 8.55 4.42 -5.33
CA SER A 67 8.54 4.24 -3.88
C SER A 67 9.21 2.93 -3.45
N VAL A 68 9.96 2.99 -2.34
CA VAL A 68 10.61 1.82 -1.73
C VAL A 68 9.61 0.70 -1.37
N PRO A 69 8.43 1.00 -0.76
CA PRO A 69 7.44 -0.03 -0.49
C PRO A 69 6.98 -0.80 -1.73
N ARG A 70 6.87 -0.12 -2.88
CA ARG A 70 6.43 -0.74 -4.15
C ARG A 70 7.48 -1.73 -4.68
N ILE A 71 8.75 -1.35 -4.69
CA ILE A 71 9.82 -2.25 -5.18
C ILE A 71 9.99 -3.44 -4.22
N VAL A 72 9.86 -3.24 -2.91
CA VAL A 72 9.92 -4.31 -1.90
C VAL A 72 8.77 -5.31 -2.09
N SER A 73 7.53 -4.84 -2.27
CA SER A 73 6.38 -5.72 -2.54
C SER A 73 6.60 -6.56 -3.78
N MET A 74 7.00 -5.91 -4.88
CA MET A 74 7.25 -6.60 -6.15
C MET A 74 8.41 -7.59 -6.07
N ALA A 75 9.50 -7.24 -5.40
CA ALA A 75 10.63 -8.15 -5.20
C ALA A 75 10.23 -9.40 -4.41
N ARG A 76 9.36 -9.27 -3.39
CA ARG A 76 8.81 -10.41 -2.64
C ARG A 76 7.91 -11.30 -3.50
N GLU A 77 7.03 -10.70 -4.31
CA GLU A 77 6.19 -11.45 -5.25
C GLU A 77 7.04 -12.28 -6.23
N VAL A 78 8.05 -11.64 -6.82
CA VAL A 78 8.95 -12.30 -7.79
C VAL A 78 9.81 -13.34 -7.10
N LEU A 79 10.36 -13.07 -5.93
CA LEU A 79 11.15 -14.04 -5.16
C LEU A 79 10.31 -15.27 -4.82
N SER A 80 9.07 -15.09 -4.37
CA SER A 80 8.15 -16.19 -4.10
C SER A 80 7.86 -17.01 -5.36
N ALA A 81 7.56 -16.34 -6.49
CA ALA A 81 7.30 -17.02 -7.76
C ALA A 81 8.54 -17.76 -8.27
N ALA A 82 9.72 -17.15 -8.17
CA ALA A 82 10.98 -17.72 -8.60
C ALA A 82 11.37 -18.95 -7.76
N ARG A 83 11.16 -18.91 -6.44
CA ARG A 83 11.40 -20.06 -5.54
C ARG A 83 10.52 -21.25 -5.89
N GLN A 84 9.25 -21.02 -6.23
CA GLN A 84 8.33 -22.09 -6.65
C GLN A 84 8.68 -22.67 -8.03
N ALA A 85 9.42 -21.92 -8.84
CA ALA A 85 9.74 -22.23 -10.23
C ALA A 85 11.23 -22.50 -10.47
N ILE A 86 12.03 -22.67 -9.41
CA ILE A 86 13.49 -22.63 -9.48
C ILE A 86 14.05 -23.71 -10.41
N ASP A 87 13.52 -24.93 -10.35
CA ASP A 87 14.00 -26.04 -11.19
C ASP A 87 13.84 -25.69 -12.69
N THR A 88 12.67 -25.16 -13.07
CA THR A 88 12.45 -24.68 -14.45
C THR A 88 13.34 -23.51 -14.82
N LEU A 89 13.62 -22.58 -13.89
CA LEU A 89 14.50 -21.45 -14.15
C LEU A 89 15.96 -21.91 -14.37
N GLU A 90 16.44 -22.87 -13.59
CA GLU A 90 17.78 -23.45 -13.72
C GLU A 90 17.93 -24.24 -15.04
N GLU A 91 16.91 -24.98 -15.44
CA GLU A 91 16.92 -25.75 -16.70
C GLU A 91 16.88 -24.86 -17.95
N SER A 92 16.18 -23.72 -17.89
CA SER A 92 15.84 -22.92 -19.09
C SER A 92 16.53 -21.56 -19.17
N THR A 93 17.27 -21.16 -18.14
CA THR A 93 17.90 -19.83 -18.05
C THR A 93 19.28 -19.91 -17.39
N ARG A 94 19.89 -18.74 -17.13
CA ARG A 94 21.16 -18.62 -16.39
C ARG A 94 20.95 -18.24 -14.91
N VAL A 95 19.71 -18.26 -14.43
CA VAL A 95 19.38 -17.95 -13.03
C VAL A 95 19.50 -19.22 -12.21
N GLU A 96 20.27 -19.14 -11.13
CA GLU A 96 20.48 -20.23 -10.19
C GLU A 96 19.88 -19.89 -8.82
N ARG A 97 19.75 -20.89 -7.94
CA ARG A 97 19.26 -20.70 -6.56
C ARG A 97 20.04 -19.62 -5.80
N LYS A 98 21.35 -19.53 -6.02
CA LYS A 98 22.24 -18.48 -5.44
C LYS A 98 21.84 -17.06 -5.84
N ASP A 99 21.20 -16.87 -6.99
CA ASP A 99 20.73 -15.54 -7.41
C ASP A 99 19.46 -15.14 -6.64
N LEU A 100 18.64 -16.10 -6.23
CA LEU A 100 17.49 -15.85 -5.36
C LEU A 100 17.92 -15.49 -3.94
N ASP A 101 18.97 -16.15 -3.42
CA ASP A 101 19.53 -15.82 -2.10
C ASP A 101 20.14 -14.41 -2.09
N LYS A 102 20.79 -14.02 -3.19
CA LYS A 102 21.27 -12.64 -3.38
C LYS A 102 20.12 -11.64 -3.53
N LEU A 103 19.00 -12.02 -4.14
CA LEU A 103 17.81 -11.14 -4.23
C LEU A 103 17.20 -10.93 -2.84
N GLU A 104 17.13 -11.97 -2.01
CA GLU A 104 16.68 -11.86 -0.62
C GLU A 104 17.64 -10.98 0.21
N THR A 105 18.94 -11.11 -0.02
CA THR A 105 19.96 -10.25 0.62
C THR A 105 19.78 -8.78 0.21
N ASP A 106 19.65 -8.49 -1.09
CA ASP A 106 19.46 -7.11 -1.58
C ASP A 106 18.13 -6.52 -1.08
N LEU A 107 17.09 -7.34 -0.94
CA LEU A 107 15.80 -6.95 -0.35
C LEU A 107 15.99 -6.53 1.12
N ASP A 108 16.63 -7.38 1.92
CA ASP A 108 16.91 -7.10 3.34
C ASP A 108 17.75 -5.82 3.50
N TRP A 109 18.80 -5.67 2.69
CA TRP A 109 19.61 -4.45 2.68
C TRP A 109 18.81 -3.19 2.39
N LEU A 110 17.94 -3.19 1.37
CA LEU A 110 17.09 -2.04 1.07
C LEU A 110 16.15 -1.71 2.24
N GLN A 111 15.55 -2.72 2.86
CA GLN A 111 14.64 -2.49 3.98
C GLN A 111 15.36 -1.89 5.19
N ARG A 112 16.56 -2.37 5.52
CA ARG A 112 17.38 -1.83 6.61
C ARG A 112 17.89 -0.43 6.30
N ALA A 113 18.37 -0.19 5.08
CA ALA A 113 18.83 1.12 4.64
C ALA A 113 17.72 2.16 4.68
N GLU A 114 16.51 1.81 4.23
CA GLU A 114 15.34 2.71 4.29
C GLU A 114 14.92 3.00 5.73
N ALA A 115 14.97 2.00 6.62
CA ALA A 115 14.67 2.19 8.03
C ALA A 115 15.69 3.14 8.71
N GLN A 116 16.99 2.95 8.45
CA GLN A 116 18.04 3.84 8.98
C GLN A 116 17.93 5.26 8.41
N TRP A 117 17.68 5.39 7.10
CA TRP A 117 17.48 6.69 6.47
C TRP A 117 16.24 7.40 7.03
N SER A 118 15.11 6.69 7.17
CA SER A 118 13.89 7.25 7.75
C SER A 118 14.14 7.72 9.17
N LYS A 119 14.78 6.91 10.02
CA LYS A 119 15.14 7.30 11.38
C LYS A 119 16.04 8.54 11.43
N SER A 120 17.05 8.62 10.56
CA SER A 120 17.94 9.79 10.49
C SER A 120 17.23 11.05 9.97
N ARG A 121 16.27 10.90 9.06
CA ARG A 121 15.44 11.99 8.55
C ARG A 121 14.47 12.48 9.63
N ASP A 122 13.79 11.55 10.29
CA ASP A 122 12.78 11.84 11.30
C ASP A 122 13.39 12.48 12.56
N ALA A 123 14.64 12.12 12.91
CA ALA A 123 15.40 12.76 13.98
C ALA A 123 15.73 14.25 13.75
N ARG A 124 15.44 14.79 12.56
CA ARG A 124 15.62 16.22 12.26
C ARG A 124 14.47 17.08 12.75
N VAL A 125 13.33 16.46 13.06
CA VAL A 125 12.15 17.16 13.56
C VAL A 125 12.27 17.27 15.08
N ASP A 126 12.00 18.45 15.63
CA ASP A 126 12.05 18.66 17.07
C ASP A 126 11.04 17.73 17.77
N PRO A 127 11.44 16.92 18.76
CA PRO A 127 10.51 16.09 19.51
C PRO A 127 9.36 16.87 20.15
N LYS A 128 9.56 18.16 20.46
CA LYS A 128 8.50 19.04 20.96
C LYS A 128 7.44 19.32 19.90
N ASP A 129 7.86 19.49 18.65
CA ASP A 129 6.93 19.68 17.53
C ASP A 129 6.10 18.41 17.28
N VAL A 130 6.73 17.24 17.41
CA VAL A 130 6.03 15.96 17.32
C VAL A 130 5.00 15.81 18.45
N ALA A 131 5.40 16.09 19.69
CA ALA A 131 4.50 16.00 20.84
C ALA A 131 3.32 16.99 20.75
N GLU A 132 3.61 18.23 20.32
CA GLU A 132 2.58 19.25 20.07
C GLU A 132 1.62 18.80 18.97
N GLY A 133 2.14 18.23 17.88
CA GLY A 133 1.34 17.75 16.75
C GLY A 133 0.42 16.60 17.14
N GLU A 134 0.93 15.61 17.87
CA GLU A 134 0.11 14.50 18.38
C GLU A 134 -0.98 14.99 19.34
N SER A 135 -0.67 15.98 20.20
CA SER A 135 -1.68 16.60 21.08
C SER A 135 -2.78 17.29 20.27
N LEU A 136 -2.40 18.14 19.31
CA LEU A 136 -3.36 18.84 18.45
C LEU A 136 -4.22 17.85 17.63
N LYS A 137 -3.59 16.78 17.11
CA LYS A 137 -4.30 15.71 16.41
C LYS A 137 -5.31 15.02 17.33
N ALA A 138 -4.92 14.68 18.55
CA ALA A 138 -5.81 14.02 19.51
C ALA A 138 -7.02 14.91 19.86
N ASP A 139 -6.80 16.18 20.16
CA ASP A 139 -7.86 17.14 20.53
C ASP A 139 -8.83 17.35 19.36
N ALA A 140 -8.31 17.53 18.14
CA ALA A 140 -9.13 17.69 16.95
C ALA A 140 -9.97 16.45 16.64
N LEU A 141 -9.37 15.26 16.73
CA LEU A 141 -10.08 14.00 16.51
C LEU A 141 -11.19 13.81 17.55
N ALA A 142 -10.93 14.10 18.82
CA ALA A 142 -11.94 14.03 19.87
C ALA A 142 -13.09 15.02 19.64
N ALA A 143 -12.78 16.25 19.21
CA ALA A 143 -13.78 17.25 18.89
C ALA A 143 -14.64 16.86 17.67
N LEU A 144 -14.01 16.38 16.59
CA LEU A 144 -14.72 15.93 15.39
C LEU A 144 -15.61 14.73 15.70
N ASP A 145 -15.10 13.72 16.41
CA ASP A 145 -15.88 12.53 16.76
C ASP A 145 -17.11 12.85 17.62
N TYR A 146 -16.99 13.79 18.56
CA TYR A 146 -18.10 14.14 19.46
C TYR A 146 -19.12 15.09 18.83
N TRP A 147 -18.67 16.15 18.18
CA TRP A 147 -19.57 17.20 17.68
C TRP A 147 -20.14 16.90 16.29
N LEU A 148 -19.53 15.98 15.54
CA LEU A 148 -19.94 15.58 14.19
C LEU A 148 -20.28 14.08 14.11
N GLU A 149 -20.63 13.47 15.26
CA GLU A 149 -21.10 12.09 15.30
C GLU A 149 -22.28 11.89 14.32
N GLY A 150 -22.19 10.86 13.48
CA GLY A 150 -23.21 10.55 12.48
C GLY A 150 -23.04 11.24 11.13
N ASP A 151 -22.02 12.08 10.94
CA ASP A 151 -21.60 12.55 9.62
C ASP A 151 -20.66 11.53 8.97
N GLU A 152 -21.20 10.69 8.09
CA GLU A 152 -20.45 9.60 7.44
C GLU A 152 -19.22 10.09 6.65
N ASP A 153 -19.23 11.30 6.09
CA ASP A 153 -18.08 11.84 5.36
C ASP A 153 -16.94 12.19 6.31
N VAL A 154 -17.26 12.89 7.40
CA VAL A 154 -16.30 13.25 8.45
C VAL A 154 -15.71 11.99 9.08
N GLU A 155 -16.56 11.03 9.46
CA GLU A 155 -16.11 9.75 10.03
C GLU A 155 -15.17 8.99 9.09
N THR A 156 -15.48 8.96 7.78
CA THR A 156 -14.62 8.33 6.78
C THR A 156 -13.27 9.02 6.66
N ARG A 157 -13.24 10.36 6.68
CA ARG A 157 -11.99 11.15 6.62
C ARG A 157 -11.16 10.97 7.89
N VAL A 158 -11.79 11.04 9.06
CA VAL A 158 -11.16 10.79 10.36
C VAL A 158 -10.59 9.38 10.45
N SER A 159 -11.32 8.37 9.98
CA SER A 159 -10.82 6.98 9.96
C SER A 159 -9.52 6.86 9.15
N LYS A 160 -9.43 7.52 7.98
CA LYS A 160 -8.21 7.51 7.15
C LYS A 160 -7.04 8.23 7.83
N ILE A 161 -7.30 9.32 8.54
CA ILE A 161 -6.29 10.08 9.31
C ILE A 161 -5.72 9.24 10.47
N ARG A 162 -6.53 8.36 11.07
CA ARG A 162 -6.08 7.47 12.15
C ARG A 162 -5.15 6.35 11.68
N GLU A 163 -5.16 6.00 10.39
CA GLU A 163 -4.34 4.90 9.84
C GLU A 163 -2.87 5.31 9.58
N GLY A 164 -2.58 6.60 9.48
CA GLY A 164 -1.23 7.12 9.23
C GLY A 164 -0.29 6.95 10.42
N THR A 165 0.99 6.68 10.16
CA THR A 165 2.02 6.54 11.20
C THR A 165 3.34 7.18 10.79
N GLY A 166 3.90 8.01 11.66
CA GLY A 166 5.20 8.66 11.46
C GLY A 166 5.08 10.16 11.20
N ILE A 167 6.22 10.83 11.16
CA ILE A 167 6.25 12.30 11.22
C ILE A 167 5.72 12.97 9.94
N ALA A 168 5.95 12.36 8.77
CA ALA A 168 5.40 12.85 7.50
C ALA A 168 3.86 12.70 7.45
N ASP A 169 3.35 11.57 7.94
CA ASP A 169 1.90 11.33 8.04
C ASP A 169 1.27 12.29 9.05
N LEU A 170 1.91 12.51 10.21
CA LEU A 170 1.46 13.49 11.20
C LEU A 170 1.34 14.90 10.61
N ALA A 171 2.30 15.36 9.81
CA ALA A 171 2.22 16.66 9.15
C ALA A 171 1.04 16.75 8.15
N ASP A 172 0.83 15.70 7.35
CA ASP A 172 -0.30 15.63 6.40
C ASP A 172 -1.66 15.52 7.13
N ASP A 173 -1.71 14.81 8.25
CA ASP A 173 -2.89 14.70 9.10
C ASP A 173 -3.26 16.04 9.74
N LEU A 174 -2.28 16.81 10.21
CA LEU A 174 -2.50 18.15 10.75
C LEU A 174 -3.10 19.09 9.69
N GLU A 175 -2.65 19.03 8.44
CA GLU A 175 -3.23 19.82 7.33
C GLU A 175 -4.69 19.42 7.05
N LYS A 176 -4.98 18.10 6.98
CA LYS A 176 -6.34 17.60 6.75
C LYS A 176 -7.29 17.94 7.89
N LEU A 177 -6.81 17.84 9.14
CA LEU A 177 -7.59 18.20 10.33
C LEU A 177 -7.85 19.70 10.38
N ALA A 178 -6.86 20.54 10.07
CA ALA A 178 -7.06 21.98 9.98
C ALA A 178 -8.16 22.34 8.98
N ALA A 179 -8.17 21.71 7.80
CA ALA A 179 -9.22 21.90 6.80
C ALA A 179 -10.60 21.44 7.33
N LEU A 180 -10.68 20.25 7.94
CA LEU A 180 -11.92 19.74 8.53
C LEU A 180 -12.49 20.65 9.62
N LEU A 181 -11.64 21.16 10.51
CA LEU A 181 -12.06 22.06 11.58
C LEU A 181 -12.63 23.37 11.02
N GLU A 182 -12.03 23.90 9.95
CA GLU A 182 -12.52 25.11 9.27
C GLU A 182 -13.84 24.88 8.55
N GLU A 183 -13.97 23.77 7.82
CA GLU A 183 -15.19 23.35 7.13
C GLU A 183 -16.39 23.27 8.10
N HIS A 184 -16.17 22.81 9.33
CA HIS A 184 -17.21 22.59 10.34
C HIS A 184 -17.18 23.57 11.52
N THR A 185 -16.66 24.79 11.31
CA THR A 185 -16.51 25.82 12.36
C THR A 185 -17.81 26.09 13.13
N SER A 186 -18.97 26.07 12.45
CA SER A 186 -20.28 26.33 13.07
C SER A 186 -20.68 25.28 14.10
N SER A 187 -20.45 24.01 13.81
CA SER A 187 -20.74 22.87 14.68
C SER A 187 -19.75 22.76 15.84
N LEU A 188 -18.51 23.23 15.64
CA LEU A 188 -17.43 23.13 16.60
C LEU A 188 -17.30 24.35 17.55
N LYS A 189 -18.24 25.31 17.52
CA LYS A 189 -18.18 26.54 18.34
C LYS A 189 -18.01 26.32 19.84
N LYS A 190 -18.50 25.18 20.35
CA LYS A 190 -18.43 24.81 21.78
C LYS A 190 -17.36 23.76 22.06
N ALA A 191 -16.60 23.34 21.04
CA ALA A 191 -15.52 22.39 21.23
C ALA A 191 -14.38 23.05 22.01
N ASP A 192 -13.80 22.29 22.93
CA ASP A 192 -12.62 22.71 23.69
C ASP A 192 -11.36 22.51 22.83
N LEU A 193 -11.18 23.42 21.87
CA LEU A 193 -10.01 23.46 21.00
C LEU A 193 -9.15 24.66 21.36
N VAL A 194 -7.85 24.50 21.24
CA VAL A 194 -6.92 25.62 21.42
C VAL A 194 -7.28 26.75 20.44
N THR A 195 -7.19 28.00 20.92
CA THR A 195 -7.40 29.19 20.10
C THR A 195 -6.61 29.12 18.79
N ASN A 196 -7.29 29.33 17.67
CA ASN A 196 -6.74 29.25 16.32
C ASN A 196 -6.09 27.88 15.99
N ALA A 197 -6.67 26.78 16.50
CA ALA A 197 -6.18 25.42 16.24
C ALA A 197 -5.85 25.14 14.76
N PRO A 198 -6.70 25.46 13.76
CA PRO A 198 -6.37 25.21 12.35
C PRO A 198 -5.09 25.91 11.88
N ALA A 199 -4.92 27.19 12.21
CA ALA A 199 -3.72 27.95 11.82
C ALA A 199 -2.45 27.40 12.52
N ARG A 200 -2.58 26.98 13.79
CA ARG A 200 -1.49 26.37 14.56
C ARG A 200 -1.09 25.02 13.96
N MET A 201 -2.05 24.17 13.59
CA MET A 201 -1.81 22.89 12.91
C MET A 201 -1.04 23.07 11.61
N ARG A 202 -1.45 24.00 10.74
CA ARG A 202 -0.73 24.27 9.47
C ARG A 202 0.68 24.80 9.70
N THR A 203 0.85 25.72 10.64
CA THR A 203 2.17 26.28 10.98
C THR A 203 3.11 25.16 11.44
N LEU A 204 2.60 24.26 12.28
CA LEU A 204 3.36 23.12 12.78
C LEU A 204 3.66 22.11 11.68
N ALA A 205 2.67 21.74 10.86
CA ALA A 205 2.83 20.85 9.71
C ALA A 205 3.92 21.37 8.77
N GLN A 206 3.90 22.65 8.42
CA GLN A 206 4.91 23.27 7.57
C GLN A 206 6.30 23.21 8.22
N ARG A 207 6.42 23.53 9.52
CA ARG A 207 7.70 23.45 10.24
C ARG A 207 8.27 22.03 10.26
N MET A 208 7.42 21.03 10.44
CA MET A 208 7.82 19.61 10.39
C MET A 208 8.29 19.22 8.98
N LEU A 209 7.56 19.61 7.93
CA LEU A 209 7.94 19.37 6.53
C LEU A 209 9.26 20.07 6.15
N ASP A 210 9.45 21.31 6.60
CA ASP A 210 10.70 22.05 6.40
C ASP A 210 11.88 21.35 7.08
N SER A 211 11.66 20.81 8.28
CA SER A 211 12.67 20.05 9.02
C SER A 211 13.01 18.72 8.34
N LEU A 212 12.01 18.02 7.77
CA LEU A 212 12.21 16.80 7.00
C LEU A 212 12.99 17.04 5.70
N THR A 213 12.76 18.19 5.05
CA THR A 213 13.39 18.56 3.76
C THR A 213 14.68 19.38 3.92
N GLY A 214 14.96 19.86 5.12
CA GLY A 214 16.07 20.75 5.43
C GLY A 214 17.44 20.25 4.98
N LYS A 215 18.22 21.16 4.37
CA LYS A 215 19.54 20.91 3.75
C LYS A 215 20.68 20.60 4.72
N LYS A 216 20.47 20.66 6.04
CA LYS A 216 21.47 20.25 7.04
C LYS A 216 21.53 18.72 7.16
N ALA A 217 21.71 18.04 6.04
CA ALA A 217 22.07 16.63 6.08
C ALA A 217 23.50 16.53 6.60
N ASP A 218 23.62 16.13 7.87
CA ASP A 218 24.86 15.64 8.47
C ASP A 218 25.56 14.65 7.51
N VAL A 219 26.89 14.58 7.57
CA VAL A 219 27.71 13.67 6.74
C VAL A 219 27.14 12.26 6.81
N ARG A 220 26.78 11.79 8.01
CA ARG A 220 26.16 10.48 8.20
C ARG A 220 24.82 10.36 7.48
N ALA A 221 23.98 11.39 7.51
CA ALA A 221 22.69 11.37 6.84
C ALA A 221 22.83 11.30 5.30
N LYS A 222 23.83 11.98 4.74
CA LYS A 222 24.17 11.84 3.30
C LYS A 222 24.62 10.41 2.98
N THR A 223 25.45 9.81 3.83
CA THR A 223 25.86 8.41 3.69
C THR A 223 24.67 7.46 3.74
N LEU A 224 23.76 7.63 4.71
CA LEU A 224 22.55 6.79 4.82
C LEU A 224 21.63 6.92 3.61
N LEU A 225 21.45 8.13 3.08
CA LEU A 225 20.71 8.33 1.82
C LEU A 225 21.39 7.61 0.65
N SER A 226 22.72 7.70 0.56
CA SER A 226 23.49 7.03 -0.50
C SER A 226 23.38 5.51 -0.41
N LEU A 227 23.53 4.93 0.78
CA LEU A 227 23.38 3.50 1.03
C LEU A 227 21.99 3.00 0.61
N ARG A 228 20.95 3.75 0.97
CA ARG A 228 19.56 3.45 0.60
C ARG A 228 19.33 3.52 -0.91
N ASN A 229 19.85 4.54 -1.58
CA ASN A 229 19.77 4.65 -3.04
C ASN A 229 20.50 3.49 -3.72
N ARG A 230 21.71 3.16 -3.26
CA ARG A 230 22.52 2.06 -3.79
C ARG A 230 21.84 0.70 -3.63
N ALA A 231 21.29 0.43 -2.45
CA ALA A 231 20.51 -0.79 -2.20
C ALA A 231 19.28 -0.87 -3.11
N PHE A 232 18.60 0.26 -3.35
CA PHE A 232 17.43 0.32 -4.23
C PHE A 232 17.78 -0.08 -5.68
N TRP A 233 18.83 0.50 -6.24
CA TRP A 233 19.22 0.20 -7.62
C TRP A 233 19.86 -1.19 -7.78
N ALA A 234 20.60 -1.66 -6.76
CA ALA A 234 21.12 -3.03 -6.74
C ALA A 234 19.99 -4.07 -6.74
N LEU A 235 18.99 -3.90 -5.88
CA LEU A 235 17.78 -4.73 -5.87
C LEU A 235 17.08 -4.69 -7.23
N GLY A 236 16.89 -3.48 -7.78
CA GLY A 236 16.24 -3.30 -9.08
C GLY A 236 16.94 -4.04 -10.23
N ALA A 237 18.26 -3.92 -10.32
CA ALA A 237 19.05 -4.58 -11.36
C ALA A 237 18.97 -6.11 -11.27
N ARG A 238 19.05 -6.68 -10.06
CA ARG A 238 18.89 -8.13 -9.87
C ARG A 238 17.48 -8.59 -10.19
N LEU A 239 16.49 -7.83 -9.72
CA LEU A 239 15.09 -8.12 -9.96
C LEU A 239 14.75 -8.12 -11.45
N ASP A 240 15.28 -7.17 -12.23
CA ASP A 240 15.08 -7.11 -13.69
C ASP A 240 15.71 -8.32 -14.41
N THR A 241 16.86 -8.78 -13.92
CA THR A 241 17.52 -10.01 -14.42
C THR A 241 16.61 -11.23 -14.21
N ILE A 242 16.12 -11.43 -12.98
CA ILE A 242 15.25 -12.57 -12.63
C ILE A 242 13.91 -12.47 -13.36
N CYS A 243 13.32 -11.28 -13.47
CA CYS A 243 12.09 -11.05 -14.22
C CYS A 243 12.26 -11.39 -15.71
N SER A 244 13.41 -11.04 -16.30
CA SER A 244 13.69 -11.34 -17.71
C SER A 244 13.88 -12.84 -17.94
N ALA A 245 14.58 -13.52 -17.04
CA ALA A 245 14.73 -14.97 -17.04
C ALA A 245 13.37 -15.68 -16.92
N GLY A 246 12.56 -15.31 -15.93
CA GLY A 246 11.24 -15.92 -15.74
C GLY A 246 10.29 -15.68 -16.91
N ARG A 247 10.29 -14.49 -17.53
CA ARG A 247 9.52 -14.24 -18.75
C ARG A 247 9.96 -15.12 -19.92
N TYR A 248 11.27 -15.37 -20.05
CA TYR A 248 11.79 -16.25 -21.08
C TYR A 248 11.44 -17.73 -20.82
N ALA A 249 11.66 -18.21 -19.60
CA ALA A 249 11.34 -19.57 -19.15
C ALA A 249 9.86 -19.89 -19.41
N PHE A 250 8.98 -19.00 -19.00
CA PHE A 250 7.52 -19.16 -19.10
C PHE A 250 6.90 -18.49 -20.32
N ARG A 251 7.68 -18.21 -21.38
CA ARG A 251 7.19 -17.48 -22.58
C ARG A 251 5.98 -18.13 -23.26
N LYS A 252 5.82 -19.45 -23.11
CA LYS A 252 4.68 -20.23 -23.63
C LYS A 252 3.52 -20.35 -22.63
N GLU A 253 3.69 -19.86 -21.41
CA GLU A 253 2.72 -19.91 -20.32
C GLU A 253 2.39 -18.50 -19.81
N PRO A 254 1.49 -17.75 -20.50
CA PRO A 254 1.25 -16.34 -20.23
C PRO A 254 0.87 -16.01 -18.79
N ARG A 255 0.18 -16.93 -18.10
CA ARG A 255 -0.21 -16.75 -16.68
C ARG A 255 1.00 -16.75 -15.76
N LYS A 256 1.97 -17.65 -15.96
CA LYS A 256 3.21 -17.71 -15.18
C LYS A 256 4.16 -16.58 -15.55
N ALA A 257 4.30 -16.25 -16.84
CA ALA A 257 5.13 -15.14 -17.29
C ALA A 257 4.73 -13.78 -16.69
N LYS A 258 3.43 -13.56 -16.42
CA LYS A 258 2.93 -12.34 -15.75
C LYS A 258 3.46 -12.16 -14.33
N LEU A 259 3.79 -13.24 -13.61
CA LEU A 259 4.38 -13.16 -12.27
C LEU A 259 5.78 -12.54 -12.29
N PHE A 260 6.46 -12.64 -13.45
CA PHE A 260 7.81 -12.10 -13.69
C PHE A 260 7.78 -10.75 -14.45
N ALA A 261 6.71 -9.97 -14.31
CA ALA A 261 6.61 -8.66 -14.94
C ALA A 261 7.46 -7.61 -14.19
N SER A 262 8.44 -7.03 -14.88
CA SER A 262 9.27 -5.92 -14.38
C SER A 262 8.48 -4.63 -14.15
N VAL A 263 9.07 -3.68 -13.42
CA VAL A 263 8.50 -2.33 -13.19
C VAL A 263 8.13 -1.64 -14.50
N ALA A 264 9.05 -1.64 -15.47
CA ALA A 264 8.85 -1.01 -16.77
C ALA A 264 7.69 -1.67 -17.54
N THR A 265 7.56 -3.00 -17.43
CA THR A 265 6.47 -3.76 -18.05
C THR A 265 5.13 -3.44 -17.38
N ARG A 266 5.08 -3.38 -16.03
CA ARG A 266 3.86 -3.01 -15.28
C ARG A 266 3.45 -1.55 -15.52
N LYS A 267 4.40 -0.59 -15.61
CA LYS A 267 4.14 0.83 -15.96
C LYS A 267 3.52 0.94 -17.37
N ARG A 268 4.02 0.18 -18.37
CA ARG A 268 3.44 0.16 -19.73
C ARG A 268 2.04 -0.43 -19.79
N VAL A 269 1.76 -1.52 -19.06
CA VAL A 269 0.41 -2.11 -18.99
C VAL A 269 -0.59 -1.17 -18.34
N ALA A 270 -0.21 -0.46 -17.27
CA ALA A 270 -1.08 0.53 -16.62
C ALA A 270 -1.40 1.72 -17.55
N LYS A 271 -0.44 2.16 -18.37
CA LYS A 271 -0.64 3.25 -19.35
C LYS A 271 -1.46 2.79 -20.56
N GLY A 272 -1.25 1.56 -21.03
CA GLY A 272 -2.01 0.97 -22.16
C GLY A 272 -3.45 0.57 -21.79
N GLY A 273 -3.71 0.19 -20.54
CA GLY A 273 -5.05 -0.17 -20.06
C GLY A 273 -6.00 1.02 -19.87
N ARG A 274 -5.47 2.25 -19.84
CA ARG A 274 -6.27 3.48 -19.77
C ARG A 274 -6.73 4.01 -21.13
N ALA A 275 -6.19 3.47 -22.23
CA ALA A 275 -6.48 3.93 -23.60
C ALA A 275 -7.60 3.15 -24.31
N ALA A 276 -8.21 2.14 -23.68
CA ALA A 276 -9.23 1.29 -24.30
C ALA A 276 -10.57 1.37 -23.56
N LYS A 277 -11.17 2.57 -23.53
CA LYS A 277 -12.62 2.75 -23.42
C LYS A 277 -13.03 3.92 -24.29
N GLU A 278 -12.91 3.75 -25.61
CA GLU A 278 -13.73 4.55 -26.52
C GLU A 278 -15.18 4.10 -26.35
N PRO A 279 -16.13 5.02 -26.11
CA PRO A 279 -17.54 4.66 -25.99
C PRO A 279 -18.03 4.17 -27.35
N VAL A 280 -18.51 2.92 -27.38
CA VAL A 280 -19.25 2.35 -28.50
C VAL A 280 -20.42 3.30 -28.81
N LYS A 281 -20.34 4.00 -29.94
CA LYS A 281 -21.46 4.78 -30.46
C LYS A 281 -22.55 3.78 -30.85
N LEU A 282 -23.65 3.78 -30.09
CA LEU A 282 -24.88 3.11 -30.47
C LEU A 282 -25.42 3.80 -31.74
N VAL A 283 -25.42 3.06 -32.84
CA VAL A 283 -26.08 3.48 -34.09
C VAL A 283 -27.60 3.45 -33.83
N PRO A 284 -28.35 4.52 -34.16
CA PRO A 284 -29.80 4.48 -34.11
C PRO A 284 -30.32 3.54 -35.20
N THR A 285 -31.00 2.47 -34.81
CA THR A 285 -31.79 1.66 -35.74
C THR A 285 -32.99 2.48 -36.21
N GLU A 286 -33.03 2.80 -37.50
CA GLU A 286 -34.21 3.31 -38.18
C GLU A 286 -35.40 2.38 -37.93
N LYS A 287 -36.52 2.96 -37.49
CA LYS A 287 -37.83 2.34 -37.59
C LYS A 287 -38.60 3.05 -38.70
N THR A 288 -39.02 2.19 -39.63
CA THR A 288 -40.18 2.23 -40.54
C THR A 288 -41.07 3.45 -40.48
#